data_AF-A0A376ZN72-F1
#
_entry.id   AF-A0A376ZN72-F1
#
_cell.length_a   1.000
_cell.length_b   1.000
_cell.length_c   1.000
_cell.angle_alpha   90.00
_cell.angle_beta   90.00
_cell.angle_gamma   90.00
#
_symmetry.space_group_name_H-M   'P 1'
#
loop_
_entity.id
_entity.type
_entity.pdbx_description
1 polymer ?
#
loop_
_entity_poly.entity_id
_entity_poly.type
_entity_poly.pdbx_seq_one_letter_code
_entity_poly.pdbx_strand_id
1 'polypeptide(L)'
;MNRLTDDPRWLPAMSERVTRMVQRDRNHPSVIIWSLGNESGHGANHDALYRWNKSVDPSRPVQYEGGGADTTATDIICPMYARVDEDQPFRLCRNGPSKNGFRYLERRAR
;
A
#
# COMPACT_ATOMS: atom_id res chain seq x y z
N MET A 1 3.32 11.45 7.29
CA MET A 1 2.45 12.00 6.23
C MET A 1 1.33 11.00 5.97
N ASN A 2 0.42 10.84 6.93
CA ASN A 2 -0.61 9.79 6.97
C ASN A 2 -1.77 10.17 7.90
N ARG A 3 -1.90 11.45 8.26
CA ARG A 3 -2.80 11.91 9.33
C ARG A 3 -4.25 11.52 9.09
N LEU A 4 -4.73 11.62 7.85
CA LEU A 4 -6.12 11.26 7.52
C LEU A 4 -6.29 9.75 7.39
N THR A 5 -5.30 9.07 6.83
CA THR A 5 -5.35 7.63 6.55
C THR A 5 -5.07 6.77 7.78
N ASP A 6 -4.61 7.37 8.87
CA ASP A 6 -4.45 6.76 10.19
C ASP A 6 -5.49 7.27 11.21
N ASP A 7 -6.35 8.24 10.83
CA ASP A 7 -7.45 8.73 11.67
C ASP A 7 -8.71 7.90 11.40
N PRO A 8 -9.25 7.17 12.39
CA PRO A 8 -10.42 6.31 12.20
C PRO A 8 -11.68 7.09 11.80
N ARG A 9 -11.74 8.41 12.06
CA ARG A 9 -12.88 9.25 11.64
C ARG A 9 -12.99 9.36 10.12
N TRP A 10 -11.90 9.12 9.40
CA TRP A 10 -11.88 9.14 7.93
C TRP A 10 -12.10 7.77 7.30
N LEU A 11 -12.11 6.68 8.09
CA LEU A 11 -12.36 5.34 7.59
C LEU A 11 -13.68 5.23 6.80
N PRO A 12 -14.82 5.81 7.23
CA PRO A 12 -16.06 5.75 6.45
C PRO A 12 -15.93 6.40 5.07
N ALA A 13 -15.30 7.58 5.00
CA ALA A 13 -15.11 8.29 3.75
C ALA A 13 -14.15 7.55 2.79
N MET A 14 -13.11 6.91 3.33
CA MET A 14 -12.19 6.08 2.54
C MET A 14 -12.84 4.77 2.10
N SER A 15 -13.63 4.14 2.96
CA SER A 15 -14.27 2.85 2.68
C SER A 15 -15.29 2.97 1.56
N GLU A 16 -16.08 4.04 1.50
CA GLU A 16 -17.02 4.24 0.40
C GLU A 16 -16.32 4.30 -0.97
N ARG A 17 -15.14 4.92 -1.05
CA ARG A 17 -14.38 5.03 -2.30
C ARG A 17 -13.93 3.65 -2.79
N VAL A 18 -13.38 2.83 -1.89
CA VAL A 18 -12.88 1.50 -2.23
C VAL A 18 -14.02 0.52 -2.48
N THR A 19 -15.01 0.49 -1.58
CA THR A 19 -16.09 -0.49 -1.67
C THR A 19 -16.96 -0.30 -2.90
N ARG A 20 -17.30 0.95 -3.25
CA ARG A 20 -18.09 1.25 -4.45
C ARG A 20 -17.34 0.96 -5.73
N MET A 21 -16.02 1.19 -5.77
CA MET A 21 -15.18 0.82 -6.91
C MET A 21 -15.22 -0.69 -7.16
N VAL A 22 -14.93 -1.49 -6.12
CA VAL A 22 -14.90 -2.96 -6.24
C VAL A 22 -16.27 -3.52 -6.61
N GLN A 23 -17.35 -3.04 -5.97
CA GLN A 23 -18.71 -3.47 -6.28
C GLN A 23 -19.10 -3.19 -7.73
N ARG A 24 -18.70 -2.03 -8.27
CA ARG A 24 -18.98 -1.63 -9.65
C ARG A 24 -18.19 -2.46 -10.65
N ASP A 25 -16.89 -2.63 -10.43
CA ASP A 25 -15.96 -3.05 -11.49
C ASP A 25 -15.52 -4.54 -11.40
N ARG A 26 -15.87 -5.26 -10.33
CA ARG A 26 -15.43 -6.66 -10.09
C ARG A 26 -15.69 -7.67 -11.21
N ASN A 27 -16.68 -7.41 -12.06
CA ASN A 27 -17.05 -8.31 -13.14
C ASN A 27 -16.32 -8.02 -14.47
N HIS A 28 -15.45 -7.00 -14.51
CA HIS A 28 -14.63 -6.73 -15.68
C HIS A 28 -13.39 -7.65 -15.72
N PRO A 29 -13.23 -8.49 -16.75
CA PRO A 29 -12.08 -9.40 -16.85
C PRO A 29 -10.77 -8.66 -17.15
N SER A 30 -10.83 -7.45 -17.70
CA SER A 30 -9.66 -6.61 -17.94
C SER A 30 -9.07 -6.01 -16.66
N VAL A 31 -9.86 -5.91 -15.59
CA VAL A 31 -9.35 -5.48 -14.28
C VAL A 31 -8.68 -6.69 -13.64
N ILE A 32 -7.37 -6.61 -13.42
CA ILE A 32 -6.59 -7.72 -12.86
C ILE A 32 -5.99 -7.42 -11.48
N ILE A 33 -5.91 -6.14 -11.09
CA ILE A 33 -5.35 -5.68 -9.82
C ILE A 33 -6.20 -4.53 -9.28
N TRP A 34 -6.41 -4.48 -7.96
CA TRP A 34 -7.00 -3.34 -7.28
C TRP A 34 -5.94 -2.44 -6.67
N SER A 35 -6.12 -1.12 -6.73
CA SER A 35 -5.30 -0.16 -5.98
C SER A 35 -6.12 0.50 -4.87
N LEU A 36 -5.52 0.70 -3.69
CA LEU A 36 -6.17 1.39 -2.55
C LEU A 36 -6.14 2.92 -2.67
N GLY A 37 -5.42 3.46 -3.65
CA GLY A 37 -5.25 4.89 -3.87
C GLY A 37 -3.82 5.25 -4.26
N ASN A 38 -3.42 6.49 -4.00
CA ASN A 38 -2.10 7.02 -4.34
C ASN A 38 -1.61 8.00 -3.25
N GLU A 39 -0.29 7.99 -2.97
CA GLU A 39 0.46 8.99 -2.20
C GLU A 39 -0.19 9.50 -0.91
N SER A 40 -0.98 8.67 -0.23
CA SER A 40 -1.71 9.05 0.98
C SER A 40 -1.05 8.56 2.26
N GLY A 41 0.26 8.27 2.19
CA GLY A 41 1.04 7.60 3.25
C GLY A 41 0.53 6.20 3.56
N HIS A 42 0.97 5.60 4.66
CA HIS A 42 0.41 4.35 5.19
C HIS A 42 -0.20 4.61 6.57
N GLY A 43 -1.35 4.00 6.83
CA GLY A 43 -2.12 4.17 8.05
C GLY A 43 -3.15 3.04 8.18
N ALA A 44 -3.69 2.86 9.39
CA ALA A 44 -4.54 1.72 9.73
C ALA A 44 -5.78 1.56 8.82
N ASN A 45 -6.29 2.66 8.24
CA ASN A 45 -7.43 2.59 7.32
C ASN A 45 -7.06 1.84 6.03
N HIS A 46 -5.81 1.94 5.54
CA HIS A 46 -5.37 1.17 4.38
C HIS A 46 -5.33 -0.33 4.69
N ASP A 47 -4.82 -0.72 5.86
CA ASP A 47 -4.78 -2.13 6.25
C ASP A 47 -6.20 -2.72 6.39
N ALA A 48 -7.13 -1.95 6.94
CA ALA A 48 -8.54 -2.36 7.04
C ALA A 48 -9.19 -2.55 5.66
N LEU A 49 -8.96 -1.62 4.73
CA LEU A 49 -9.53 -1.69 3.37
C LEU A 49 -8.85 -2.74 2.51
N TYR A 50 -7.56 -2.98 2.70
CA TYR A 50 -6.84 -4.10 2.12
C TYR A 50 -7.51 -5.42 2.53
N ARG A 51 -7.69 -5.64 3.84
CA ARG A 51 -8.32 -6.86 4.36
C ARG A 51 -9.75 -7.03 3.88
N TRP A 52 -10.52 -5.95 3.82
CA TRP A 52 -11.87 -5.97 3.26
C TRP A 52 -11.87 -6.37 1.78
N ASN A 53 -10.96 -5.82 0.97
CA ASN A 53 -10.92 -6.14 -0.46
C ASN A 53 -10.55 -7.61 -0.68
N LYS A 54 -9.56 -8.13 0.08
CA LYS A 54 -9.18 -9.55 0.04
C LYS A 54 -10.31 -10.49 0.48
N SER A 55 -11.20 -10.05 1.39
CA SER A 55 -12.34 -10.87 1.81
C SER A 55 -13.49 -10.87 0.79
N VAL A 56 -13.68 -9.76 0.08
CA VAL A 56 -14.78 -9.60 -0.89
C VAL A 56 -14.43 -10.13 -2.29
N ASP A 57 -13.19 -9.93 -2.73
CA ASP A 57 -12.69 -10.38 -4.03
C ASP A 57 -11.30 -11.02 -3.90
N PRO A 58 -11.23 -12.32 -3.56
CA PRO A 58 -9.96 -13.03 -3.48
C PRO A 58 -9.33 -13.30 -4.86
N SER A 59 -10.03 -13.01 -5.97
CA SER A 59 -9.56 -13.34 -7.32
C SER A 59 -8.45 -12.42 -7.84
N ARG A 60 -8.24 -11.26 -7.21
CA ARG A 60 -7.29 -10.23 -7.67
C ARG A 60 -6.30 -9.84 -6.56
N PRO A 61 -5.02 -9.58 -6.89
CA PRO A 61 -4.10 -8.91 -5.99
C PRO A 61 -4.52 -7.48 -5.69
N VAL A 62 -4.09 -6.97 -4.54
CA VAL A 62 -4.28 -5.57 -4.14
C VAL A 62 -2.92 -4.91 -4.01
N GLN A 63 -2.72 -3.74 -4.62
CA GLN A 63 -1.49 -2.97 -4.50
C GLN A 63 -1.73 -1.60 -3.87
N TYR A 64 -0.72 -1.10 -3.16
CA TYR A 64 -0.71 0.28 -2.69
C TYR A 64 0.72 0.73 -2.38
N GLU A 65 1.15 1.84 -3.00
CA GLU A 65 2.53 2.33 -2.91
C GLU A 65 2.81 3.08 -1.60
N GLY A 66 1.79 3.73 -1.01
CA GLY A 66 2.02 4.65 0.08
C GLY A 66 2.70 4.00 1.29
N GLY A 67 3.66 4.73 1.88
CA GLY A 67 4.37 4.30 3.10
C GLY A 67 5.61 3.44 2.88
N GLY A 68 6.20 3.46 1.68
CA GLY A 68 7.46 2.77 1.38
C GLY A 68 7.36 1.73 0.27
N ALA A 69 6.20 1.61 -0.39
CA ALA A 69 5.92 0.71 -1.51
C ALA A 69 5.99 -0.79 -1.22
N ASP A 70 6.22 -1.20 0.02
CA ASP A 70 6.37 -2.58 0.48
C ASP A 70 5.62 -2.87 1.79
N THR A 71 4.59 -2.07 2.10
CA THR A 71 3.82 -2.18 3.35
C THR A 71 2.94 -3.43 3.44
N THR A 72 2.30 -3.64 4.58
CA THR A 72 1.34 -4.74 4.79
C THR A 72 0.04 -4.62 3.99
N ALA A 73 -0.23 -3.44 3.40
CA ALA A 73 -1.41 -3.15 2.61
C ALA A 73 -1.21 -3.37 1.09
N THR A 74 -0.12 -4.06 0.70
CA THR A 74 0.17 -4.39 -0.71
C THR A 74 0.62 -5.84 -0.88
N ASP A 75 0.11 -6.50 -1.91
CA ASP A 75 0.57 -7.81 -2.39
C ASP A 75 1.82 -7.68 -3.28
N ILE A 76 2.06 -6.49 -3.83
CA ILE A 76 3.09 -6.21 -4.85
C ILE A 76 3.99 -5.07 -4.37
N ILE A 77 5.31 -5.25 -4.50
CA ILE A 77 6.27 -4.15 -4.32
C ILE A 77 6.11 -3.21 -5.51
N CYS A 78 5.55 -2.03 -5.28
CA CYS A 78 5.10 -1.11 -6.35
C CYS A 78 5.67 0.32 -6.20
N PRO A 79 7.00 0.49 -6.16
CA PRO A 79 7.61 1.81 -5.97
C PRO A 79 7.41 2.70 -7.18
N MET A 80 7.37 4.00 -6.94
CA MET A 80 7.46 5.01 -8.00
C MET A 80 8.86 5.63 -8.03
N TYR A 81 9.46 5.66 -9.22
CA TYR A 81 10.78 6.29 -9.47
C TYR A 81 11.98 5.66 -8.74
N ALA A 82 11.87 4.40 -8.31
CA ALA A 82 13.06 3.63 -7.92
C ALA A 82 14.00 3.50 -9.13
N ARG A 83 15.29 3.80 -8.93
CA ARG A 83 16.31 3.55 -9.96
C ARG A 83 16.65 2.07 -9.97
N VAL A 84 17.26 1.62 -11.07
CA VAL A 84 17.64 0.22 -11.25
C VAL A 84 18.80 -0.15 -10.31
N ASP A 85 19.86 0.65 -10.31
CA ASP A 85 21.12 0.32 -9.63
C ASP A 85 21.48 1.27 -8.48
N GLU A 86 20.73 2.37 -8.32
CA GLU A 86 21.05 3.41 -7.35
C GLU A 86 19.96 3.56 -6.29
N ASP A 87 20.33 3.34 -5.04
CA ASP A 87 19.45 3.56 -3.92
C ASP A 87 19.06 5.05 -3.82
N GLN A 88 17.76 5.32 -3.75
CA GLN A 88 17.27 6.66 -3.47
C GLN A 88 17.60 7.02 -2.02
N PRO A 89 18.08 8.23 -1.73
CA PRO A 89 18.33 8.66 -0.36
C PRO A 89 16.99 8.79 0.38
N PHE A 90 16.56 7.72 1.05
CA PHE A 90 15.33 7.69 1.81
C PHE A 90 15.50 8.54 3.06
N ARG A 91 14.96 9.77 3.06
CA ARG A 91 14.81 10.54 4.29
C ARG A 91 13.67 9.91 5.08
N LEU A 92 13.99 8.90 5.88
CA LEU A 92 13.07 8.36 6.89
C LEU A 92 12.49 9.57 7.66
N CYS A 93 11.17 9.68 7.76
CA CYS A 93 10.52 10.50 8.79
C CYS A 93 10.76 9.89 10.18
N ARG A 94 12.02 9.59 10.52
CA ARG A 94 12.45 9.04 11.79
C ARG A 94 13.73 9.78 12.15
N ASN A 95 13.61 10.71 13.10
CA ASN A 95 14.76 11.27 13.79
C ASN A 95 15.55 10.11 14.43
N GLY A 96 16.63 9.70 13.76
CA GLY A 96 17.53 8.64 14.20
C GLY A 96 18.70 8.52 13.22
N PRO A 97 19.95 8.35 13.70
CA PRO A 97 21.12 8.47 12.86
C PRO A 97 21.15 7.36 11.79
N SER A 98 21.49 7.78 10.57
CA SER A 98 21.78 6.91 9.44
C SER A 98 22.70 5.77 9.86
N LYS A 99 22.20 4.53 9.76
CA LYS A 99 23.06 3.35 9.73
C LYS A 99 23.04 2.83 8.30
N ASN A 100 24.15 3.06 7.61
CA ASN A 100 24.56 2.30 6.43
C ASN A 100 24.33 0.80 6.69
N GLY A 101 23.68 0.12 5.75
CA GLY A 101 23.63 -1.35 5.79
C GLY A 101 22.46 -1.92 5.01
N PHE A 102 22.77 -2.35 3.78
CA PHE A 102 22.13 -3.43 3.03
C PHE A 102 21.08 -4.21 3.82
N ARG A 103 19.80 -4.04 3.47
CA ARG A 103 18.74 -4.96 3.89
C ARG A 103 17.70 -5.22 2.80
N TYR A 104 18.13 -5.21 1.55
CA TYR A 104 17.39 -5.81 0.44
C TYR A 104 17.83 -7.27 0.31
N LEU A 105 16.88 -8.22 0.39
CA LEU A 105 16.98 -9.66 0.04
C LEU A 105 17.06 -10.77 1.13
N GLU A 106 16.95 -10.53 2.44
CA GLU A 106 17.05 -11.63 3.43
C GLU A 106 15.79 -12.01 4.25
N ARG A 107 14.58 -11.55 3.89
CA ARG A 107 13.36 -11.89 4.68
C ARG A 107 12.35 -12.85 4.05
N ARG A 108 12.68 -13.55 2.97
CA ARG A 108 11.84 -14.65 2.43
C ARG A 108 12.61 -15.94 2.12
N ALA A 109 13.52 -16.31 3.01
CA ALA A 109 14.01 -17.68 3.12
C ALA A 109 13.88 -18.13 4.59
N ARG A 110 12.65 -18.41 5.02
CA ARG A 110 12.27 -19.29 6.12
C ARG A 110 10.76 -19.42 6.18
#